data_AF-A0A519V7V3-F1
#
_entry.id   AF-A0A519V7V3-F1
#
_cell.length_a   1.000
_cell.length_b   1.000
_cell.length_c   1.000
_cell.angle_alpha   90.00
_cell.angle_beta   90.00
_cell.angle_gamma   90.00
#
_symmetry.space_group_name_H-M   'P 1'
#
loop_
_entity.id
_entity.type
_entity.pdbx_description
1 polymer ?
#
loop_
_entity_poly.entity_id
_entity_poly.type
_entity_poly.pdbx_seq_one_letter_code
_entity_poly.pdbx_strand_id
1 'polypeptide(L)'
;MIYFFLLFCLVRAEAIAQQRPQYTQYIFNNYLLNPALSGIENYVDFKAGYRKQWSGINDAPETSFASAHWNLGSDYLWKNPLSLPEKGDDPMSQ
;
A
#
# COMPACT_ATOMS: atom_id res chain seq x y z
N MET A 1 32.31 -42.49 -12.62
CA MET A 1 32.41 -41.26 -11.80
C MET A 1 32.37 -39.98 -12.63
N ILE A 2 33.16 -39.83 -13.70
CA ILE A 2 33.27 -38.57 -14.47
C ILE A 2 31.96 -38.14 -15.15
N TYR A 3 31.16 -39.08 -15.65
CA TYR A 3 29.88 -38.81 -16.32
C TYR A 3 28.82 -38.25 -15.36
N PHE A 4 28.82 -38.67 -14.10
CA PHE A 4 27.92 -38.14 -13.08
C PHE A 4 28.26 -36.69 -12.72
N PHE A 5 29.56 -36.36 -12.72
CA PHE A 5 30.04 -35.01 -12.47
C PHE A 5 29.69 -34.06 -13.62
N LEU A 6 29.84 -34.53 -14.87
CA LEU A 6 29.42 -33.79 -16.07
C LEU A 6 27.91 -33.54 -16.11
N LEU A 7 27.10 -34.54 -15.73
CA LEU A 7 25.65 -34.40 -15.64
C LEU A 7 25.24 -33.33 -14.60
N PHE A 8 25.92 -33.28 -13.45
CA PHE A 8 25.65 -32.32 -12.38
C PHE A 8 26.00 -30.88 -12.79
N CYS A 9 27.06 -30.67 -13.58
CA CYS A 9 27.43 -29.35 -14.09
C CYS A 9 26.42 -28.78 -15.12
N LEU A 10 25.67 -29.64 -15.81
CA LEU A 10 24.69 -29.22 -16.82
C LEU A 10 23.34 -28.77 -16.22
N VAL A 11 23.07 -29.04 -14.94
CA VAL A 11 21.79 -28.71 -14.26
C VAL A 11 21.96 -27.52 -13.30
N ARG A 12 22.64 -26.45 -13.74
CA ARG A 12 22.57 -25.18 -13.01
C ARG A 12 21.32 -24.42 -13.42
N ALA A 13 20.24 -24.60 -12.66
CA ALA A 13 19.06 -23.75 -12.75
C ALA A 13 19.24 -22.56 -11.80
N GLU A 14 19.45 -21.37 -12.38
CA GLU A 14 19.41 -20.11 -11.65
C GLU A 14 17.97 -19.87 -11.18
N ALA A 15 17.70 -20.08 -9.90
CA ALA A 15 16.39 -19.80 -9.32
C ALA A 15 16.28 -18.32 -8.99
N ILE A 16 15.46 -17.58 -9.74
CA ILE A 16 15.13 -16.19 -9.41
C ILE A 16 14.08 -16.20 -8.30
N ALA A 17 14.53 -16.12 -7.04
CA ALA A 17 13.65 -15.92 -5.91
C ALA A 17 13.56 -14.43 -5.59
N GLN A 18 12.43 -13.80 -5.96
CA GLN A 18 12.10 -12.46 -5.47
C GLN A 18 11.53 -12.57 -4.06
N GLN A 19 12.21 -11.97 -3.09
CA GLN A 19 11.65 -11.79 -1.77
C GLN A 19 10.48 -10.80 -1.87
N ARG A 20 9.27 -11.30 -1.66
CA ARG A 20 8.10 -10.41 -1.59
C ARG A 20 8.27 -9.47 -0.41
N PRO A 21 8.07 -8.15 -0.59
CA PRO A 21 8.10 -7.23 0.53
C PRO A 21 7.06 -7.67 1.56
N GLN A 22 7.51 -7.85 2.81
CA GLN A 22 6.65 -8.34 3.88
C GLN A 22 5.85 -7.17 4.46
N TYR A 23 4.66 -6.93 3.91
CA TYR A 23 3.74 -5.86 4.33
C TYR A 23 2.99 -6.21 5.62
N THR A 24 3.69 -6.53 6.72
CA THR A 24 3.06 -6.72 8.04
C THR A 24 2.51 -5.42 8.63
N GLN A 25 2.88 -4.27 8.05
CA GLN A 25 2.49 -2.92 8.49
C GLN A 25 1.38 -2.30 7.61
N TYR A 26 0.57 -3.11 6.95
CA TYR A 26 -0.53 -2.63 6.10
C TYR A 26 -1.56 -1.75 6.85
N ILE A 27 -1.69 -1.94 8.17
CA ILE A 27 -2.60 -1.14 9.02
C ILE A 27 -2.32 0.36 8.91
N PHE A 28 -1.05 0.73 8.72
CA PHE A 28 -0.66 2.13 8.57
C PHE A 28 -1.02 2.71 7.21
N ASN A 29 -1.29 1.87 6.21
CA ASN A 29 -1.63 2.30 4.87
C ASN A 29 -2.50 1.25 4.17
N ASN A 30 -3.82 1.29 4.42
CA ASN A 30 -4.76 0.37 3.78
C ASN A 30 -4.82 0.53 2.25
N TYR A 31 -4.37 1.67 1.70
CA TYR A 31 -4.26 1.89 0.26
C TYR A 31 -3.25 0.95 -0.42
N LEU A 32 -2.21 0.51 0.30
CA LEU A 32 -1.28 -0.53 -0.18
C LEU A 32 -1.96 -1.89 -0.39
N LEU A 33 -3.07 -2.15 0.30
CA LEU A 33 -3.81 -3.41 0.25
C LEU A 33 -4.92 -3.37 -0.80
N ASN A 34 -5.65 -2.26 -0.86
CA ASN A 34 -6.72 -2.04 -1.83
C ASN A 34 -6.73 -0.59 -2.33
N PRO A 35 -6.32 -0.34 -3.58
CA PRO A 35 -6.33 1.01 -4.14
C PRO A 35 -7.75 1.58 -4.30
N ALA A 36 -8.81 0.76 -4.30
CA ALA A 36 -10.19 1.25 -4.35
C ALA A 36 -10.59 2.03 -3.09
N LEU A 37 -9.79 1.99 -2.02
CA LEU A 37 -10.00 2.80 -0.82
C LEU A 37 -9.57 4.26 -0.98
N SER A 38 -8.90 4.66 -2.09
CA SER A 38 -8.63 6.09 -2.32
C SER A 38 -9.92 6.88 -2.50
N GLY A 39 -10.02 8.02 -1.82
CA GLY A 39 -11.10 8.98 -2.04
C GLY A 39 -12.43 8.58 -1.39
N ILE A 40 -12.44 7.56 -0.52
CA ILE A 40 -13.61 7.25 0.33
C ILE A 40 -13.81 8.33 1.40
N GLU A 41 -12.75 9.02 1.79
CA GLU A 41 -12.77 10.10 2.76
C GLU A 41 -12.76 11.46 2.05
N ASN A 42 -13.47 12.43 2.61
CA ASN A 42 -13.63 13.77 2.04
C ASN A 42 -12.43 14.71 2.25
N TYR A 43 -11.28 14.18 2.65
CA TYR A 43 -10.06 14.94 2.84
C TYR A 43 -8.90 14.38 2.03
N VAL A 44 -7.86 15.20 1.88
CA VAL A 44 -6.59 14.78 1.30
C VAL A 44 -5.79 14.06 2.38
N ASP A 45 -5.49 12.78 2.17
CA ASP A 45 -4.68 11.97 3.06
C ASP A 45 -3.27 11.81 2.48
N PHE A 46 -2.26 12.14 3.29
CA PHE A 46 -0.84 11.97 2.98
C PHE A 46 -0.17 11.11 4.05
N LYS A 47 0.50 10.04 3.63
CA LYS A 47 1.17 9.10 4.52
C LYS A 47 2.57 8.80 4.03
N ALA A 48 3.54 8.86 4.94
CA ALA A 48 4.90 8.41 4.72
C ALA A 48 5.32 7.49 5.86
N GLY A 49 6.13 6.49 5.54
CA GLY A 49 6.61 5.53 6.53
C GLY A 49 7.99 5.00 6.15
N TYR A 50 8.77 4.71 7.18
CA TYR A 50 10.11 4.14 7.09
C TYR A 50 10.20 2.94 8.02
N ARG A 51 10.75 1.83 7.51
CA ARG A 51 10.96 0.62 8.27
C ARG A 51 12.38 0.11 8.05
N LYS A 52 13.13 -0.02 9.14
CA LYS A 52 14.42 -0.73 9.18
C LYS A 52 14.21 -2.10 9.81
N GLN A 53 14.52 -3.17 9.08
CA GLN A 53 14.51 -4.52 9.64
C GLN A 53 15.86 -4.79 10.32
N TRP A 54 15.88 -5.55 11.42
CA TRP A 54 17.09 -5.96 12.15
C TRP A 54 17.95 -4.78 12.65
N SER A 55 17.57 -4.22 13.80
CA SER A 55 18.35 -3.14 14.43
C SER A 55 19.77 -3.61 14.78
N GLY A 56 20.77 -2.80 14.45
CA GLY A 56 22.18 -3.07 14.78
C GLY A 56 22.98 -3.82 13.70
N ILE A 57 22.37 -4.22 12.58
CA ILE A 57 23.08 -4.79 11.42
C ILE A 57 23.29 -3.67 10.39
N ASN A 58 24.55 -3.47 9.96
CA ASN A 58 24.88 -2.57 8.86
C ASN A 58 24.33 -3.13 7.55
N ASP A 59 23.76 -2.27 6.70
CA ASP A 59 23.12 -2.63 5.42
C ASP A 59 21.90 -3.57 5.55
N ALA A 60 21.24 -3.56 6.71
CA ALA A 60 20.01 -4.31 6.88
C ALA A 60 18.90 -3.81 5.94
N PRO A 61 17.92 -4.65 5.55
CA PRO A 61 16.85 -4.27 4.63
C PRO A 61 16.02 -3.09 5.17
N GLU A 62 15.99 -2.01 4.40
CA GLU A 62 15.19 -0.82 4.68
C GLU A 62 14.08 -0.68 3.64
N THR A 63 12.90 -0.25 4.08
CA THR A 63 11.73 -0.05 3.21
C THR A 63 11.08 1.27 3.56
N SER A 64 10.90 2.13 2.56
CA SER A 64 10.24 3.41 2.70
C SER A 64 9.03 3.46 1.78
N PHE A 65 7.96 4.12 2.21
CA PHE A 65 6.81 4.41 1.35
C PHE A 65 6.32 5.84 1.56
N ALA A 66 5.75 6.39 0.50
CA ALA A 66 4.99 7.63 0.52
C ALA A 66 3.75 7.43 -0.35
N SER A 67 2.58 7.83 0.16
CA SER A 67 1.31 7.74 -0.55
C SER A 67 0.48 8.98 -0.26
N ALA A 68 -0.17 9.50 -1.28
CA ALA A 68 -1.12 10.59 -1.17
C ALA A 68 -2.39 10.20 -1.94
N HIS A 69 -3.56 10.49 -1.38
CA HIS A 69 -4.81 10.37 -2.11
C HIS A 69 -5.76 11.51 -1.73
N TRP A 70 -6.57 11.91 -2.70
CA TRP A 70 -7.59 12.94 -2.57
C TRP A 70 -8.88 12.45 -3.22
N ASN A 71 -10.01 12.95 -2.76
CA ASN A 71 -11.27 12.76 -3.45
C ASN A 71 -11.35 13.69 -4.67
N LEU A 72 -11.63 13.16 -5.86
CA LEU A 72 -11.76 13.93 -7.11
C LEU A 72 -13.15 14.60 -7.26
N GLY A 73 -14.13 14.32 -6.40
CA GLY A 73 -15.47 14.89 -6.51
C GLY A 73 -16.21 14.99 -5.18
N SER A 74 -16.89 16.12 -4.96
CA SER A 74 -17.70 16.39 -3.75
C SER A 74 -18.98 15.56 -3.66
N ASP A 75 -19.34 14.84 -4.71
CA ASP A 75 -20.52 13.99 -4.72
C ASP A 75 -20.16 12.61 -4.17
N TYR A 76 -20.58 12.36 -2.93
CA TYR A 76 -20.67 10.99 -2.41
C TYR A 76 -21.45 10.14 -3.42
N LEU A 77 -20.76 9.20 -4.07
CA LEU A 77 -21.40 8.20 -4.94
C LEU A 77 -22.39 7.31 -4.15
N TRP A 78 -22.31 7.34 -2.81
CA TRP A 78 -23.17 6.64 -1.87
C TRP A 78 -24.10 7.61 -1.10
N LYS A 79 -24.82 8.49 -1.80
CA LYS A 79 -25.95 9.22 -1.19
C LYS A 79 -27.07 8.22 -0.88
N ASN A 80 -27.26 7.92 0.40
CA ASN A 80 -28.44 7.19 0.88
C ASN A 80 -29.59 8.21 1.00
N PRO A 81 -30.85 7.89 0.64
CA PRO A 81 -32.00 8.74 0.96
C PRO A 81 -32.12 9.15 2.45
N LEU A 82 -31.39 8.49 3.34
CA LEU A 82 -31.29 8.81 4.77
C LEU A 82 -30.02 9.60 5.18
N SER A 83 -29.06 9.86 4.27
CA SER A 83 -27.89 10.67 4.61
C SER A 83 -28.27 12.14 4.68
N LEU A 84 -27.93 12.81 5.78
CA LEU A 84 -28.12 14.26 5.91
C LEU A 84 -27.25 15.00 4.88
N PRO A 85 -27.74 16.12 4.32
CA PRO A 85 -26.91 16.99 3.50
C PRO A 85 -25.68 17.45 4.29
N GLU A 86 -24.48 17.28 3.71
CA GLU A 86 -23.20 17.71 4.32
C GLU A 86 -23.18 19.23 4.56
N LYS A 87 -23.88 19.98 3.71
CA LYS A 87 -24.13 21.41 3.86
C LYS A 87 -25.46 21.57 4.59
N GLY A 88 -25.41 21.93 5.87
CA GLY A 88 -26.60 22.41 6.58
C GLY A 88 -27.12 23.66 5.85
N ASP A 89 -28.37 23.62 5.42
CA ASP A 89 -29.04 24.83 4.95
C ASP A 89 -29.11 25.79 6.14
N ASP A 90 -28.48 26.96 6.01
CA ASP A 90 -28.56 28.00 7.03
C ASP A 90 -30.00 28.54 7.01
N PRO A 91 -30.81 28.29 8.06
CA PRO A 91 -32.19 28.77 8.12
C PRO A 91 -32.30 30.30 8.14
N MET A 92 -31.17 31.01 8.32
CA MET A 92 -31.10 32.48 8.35
C MET A 92 -30.62 33.11 7.02
N SER A 93 -30.42 32.32 5.96
CA SER A 93 -29.91 32.81 4.67
C SER A 93 -30.94 33.39 3.69
N GLN A 94 -32.20 33.59 4.13
CA GLN A 94 -33.27 34.26 3.37
C GLN A 94 -33.38 35.74 3.72
#